data_AF-A0A2N2XGJ7-F1
#
_entry.id   AF-A0A2N2XGJ7-F1
#
_cell.length_a   1.000
_cell.length_b   1.000
_cell.length_c   1.000
_cell.angle_alpha   90.00
_cell.angle_beta   90.00
_cell.angle_gamma   90.00
#
_symmetry.space_group_name_H-M   'P 1'
#
loop_
_entity.id
_entity.type
_entity.pdbx_description
1 polymer ?
#
loop_
_entity_poly.entity_id
_entity_poly.type
_entity_poly.pdbx_seq_one_letter_code
_entity_poly.pdbx_strand_id
1 'polypeptide(L)'
;MLSCLPVSIWYNDSAFLPLLISSGITALSGFLLWYLNRNSRKENLGKREGYVIVSLSWIIFSLFGALPFFITVNSLSFTDAFFETMSGFTTTGSTIFSDIESLPEGLLYWRALTHWLGGMGIIVLSLAILPLLGIGGMQLFAAEVPGITKD
;
A
#
# COMPACT_ATOMS: atom_id res chain seq x y z
N MET A 1 5.50 -4.48 -5.57
CA MET A 1 5.59 -5.92 -5.86
C MET A 1 6.80 -6.26 -6.73
N LEU A 2 7.03 -5.59 -7.87
CA LEU A 2 8.21 -5.88 -8.71
C LEU A 2 9.55 -5.75 -7.95
N SER A 3 9.65 -4.83 -7.00
CA SER A 3 10.82 -4.69 -6.12
C SER A 3 11.13 -5.92 -5.27
N CYS A 4 10.16 -6.82 -5.09
CA CYS A 4 10.32 -8.07 -4.33
C CYS A 4 10.93 -9.20 -5.17
N LEU A 5 10.90 -9.09 -6.51
CA LEU A 5 11.41 -10.13 -7.41
C LEU A 5 12.92 -10.38 -7.25
N PRO A 6 13.79 -9.36 -7.15
CA PRO A 6 15.22 -9.58 -6.92
C PRO A 6 15.51 -10.34 -5.62
N VAL A 7 14.74 -10.07 -4.56
CA VAL A 7 14.86 -10.77 -3.26
C VAL A 7 14.50 -12.24 -3.44
N SER A 8 13.34 -12.51 -4.05
CA SER A 8 12.88 -13.87 -4.32
C SER A 8 13.82 -14.67 -5.22
N ILE A 9 14.44 -14.02 -6.23
CA ILE A 9 15.48 -14.63 -7.07
C ILE A 9 16.74 -14.95 -6.25
N TRP A 10 17.19 -14.01 -5.42
CA TRP A 10 18.43 -14.19 -4.64
C TRP A 10 18.32 -15.33 -3.64
N TYR A 11 17.16 -15.47 -2.99
CA TYR A 11 16.87 -16.58 -2.07
C TYR A 11 16.35 -17.84 -2.76
N ASN A 12 16.09 -17.79 -4.07
CA ASN A 12 15.52 -18.88 -4.87
C ASN A 12 14.26 -19.50 -4.21
N ASP A 13 13.34 -18.64 -3.79
CA ASP A 13 12.15 -19.03 -3.05
C ASP A 13 10.92 -19.30 -3.95
N SER A 14 9.84 -19.82 -3.35
CA SER A 14 8.60 -20.14 -4.07
C SER A 14 7.72 -18.93 -4.40
N ALA A 15 8.07 -17.72 -3.96
CA ALA A 15 7.25 -16.52 -4.14
C ALA A 15 7.47 -15.82 -5.49
N PHE A 16 8.49 -16.22 -6.27
CA PHE A 16 8.86 -15.54 -7.51
C PHE A 16 7.70 -15.44 -8.51
N LEU A 17 7.13 -16.59 -8.87
CA LEU A 17 6.05 -16.66 -9.85
C LEU A 17 4.75 -16.00 -9.33
N PRO A 18 4.29 -16.25 -8.09
CA PRO A 18 3.16 -15.52 -7.50
C PRO A 18 3.33 -14.00 -7.49
N LEU A 19 4.51 -13.48 -7.13
CA LEU A 19 4.81 -12.05 -7.13
C LEU A 19 4.79 -11.47 -8.55
N LEU A 20 5.30 -12.21 -9.54
CA LEU A 20 5.30 -11.80 -10.94
C LEU A 20 3.86 -11.74 -11.49
N ILE A 21 3.05 -12.76 -11.24
CA ILE A 21 1.64 -12.82 -11.65
C ILE A 21 0.86 -11.67 -10.98
N SER A 22 1.03 -11.49 -9.67
CA SER A 22 0.36 -10.42 -8.92
C SER A 22 0.74 -9.03 -9.44
N SER A 23 2.02 -8.82 -9.76
CA SER A 23 2.50 -7.58 -10.37
C SER A 23 1.86 -7.36 -11.74
N GLY A 24 1.78 -8.40 -12.57
CA GLY A 24 1.16 -8.35 -13.89
C GLY A 24 -0.34 -8.02 -13.82
N ILE A 25 -1.10 -8.68 -12.95
CA ILE A 25 -2.53 -8.41 -12.72
C ILE A 25 -2.72 -6.96 -12.28
N THR A 26 -1.98 -6.52 -11.26
CA THR A 26 -2.10 -5.16 -10.72
C THR A 26 -1.77 -4.10 -11.77
N ALA A 27 -0.67 -4.27 -12.50
CA ALA A 27 -0.26 -3.35 -13.56
C ALA A 27 -1.26 -3.31 -14.71
N LEU A 28 -1.78 -4.47 -15.14
CA LEU A 28 -2.76 -4.55 -16.21
C LEU A 28 -4.10 -3.92 -15.81
N SER A 29 -4.59 -4.20 -14.60
CA SER A 29 -5.83 -3.59 -14.08
C SER A 29 -5.68 -2.07 -13.98
N GLY A 30 -4.58 -1.58 -13.43
CA GLY A 30 -4.30 -0.14 -13.36
C GLY A 30 -4.19 0.51 -14.74
N PHE A 31 -3.47 -0.13 -15.67
CA PHE A 31 -3.33 0.34 -17.05
C PHE A 31 -4.67 0.38 -17.79
N LEU A 32 -5.51 -0.65 -17.62
CA LEU A 32 -6.82 -0.72 -18.26
C LEU A 32 -7.76 0.37 -17.73
N LEU A 33 -7.83 0.55 -16.41
CA LEU A 33 -8.63 1.61 -15.79
C LEU A 33 -8.18 3.00 -16.24
N TRP A 34 -6.86 3.23 -16.32
CA TRP A 34 -6.30 4.46 -16.85
C TRP A 34 -6.64 4.65 -18.33
N TYR A 35 -6.45 3.62 -19.16
CA TYR A 35 -6.66 3.69 -20.60
C TYR A 35 -8.12 3.99 -20.95
N LEU A 36 -9.07 3.37 -20.25
CA LEU A 36 -10.50 3.60 -20.45
C LEU A 36 -10.94 5.02 -20.04
N ASN A 37 -10.26 5.62 -19.07
CA ASN A 37 -10.61 6.95 -18.53
C ASN A 37 -9.70 8.09 -19.01
N ARG A 38 -8.72 7.82 -19.90
CA ARG A 38 -7.71 8.82 -20.32
C ARG A 38 -8.28 10.05 -21.02
N ASN A 39 -9.47 9.92 -21.62
CA ASN A 39 -10.16 11.00 -22.35
C ASN A 39 -11.23 11.71 -21.50
N SER A 40 -11.37 11.35 -20.22
CA SER A 40 -12.33 11.99 -19.32
C SER A 40 -11.94 13.46 -19.08
N ARG A 41 -12.94 14.35 -19.02
CA ARG A 41 -12.69 15.77 -18.71
C ARG A 41 -12.13 15.87 -17.29
N LYS A 42 -11.02 16.59 -17.14
CA LYS A 42 -10.42 16.89 -15.84
C LYS A 42 -11.26 17.97 -15.17
N GLU A 43 -12.27 17.57 -14.41
CA GLU A 43 -12.95 18.49 -13.50
C GLU A 43 -12.09 18.73 -12.25
N ASN A 44 -12.25 19.89 -11.62
CA ASN A 44 -11.55 20.21 -10.39
C ASN A 44 -12.01 19.25 -9.28
N LEU A 45 -11.08 18.49 -8.72
CA LEU A 45 -11.35 17.60 -7.59
C LEU A 45 -11.74 18.43 -6.37
N GLY A 46 -12.97 18.25 -5.90
CA GLY A 46 -13.45 18.83 -4.66
C GLY A 46 -13.06 18.00 -3.44
N LYS A 47 -13.45 18.50 -2.25
CA LYS A 47 -13.17 17.82 -0.98
C LYS A 47 -13.87 16.47 -0.88
N ARG A 48 -15.09 16.33 -1.43
CA ARG A 48 -15.89 15.10 -1.38
C ARG A 48 -15.21 13.99 -2.17
N GLU A 49 -14.74 14.30 -3.36
CA GLU A 49 -13.98 13.41 -4.23
C GLU A 49 -12.69 12.97 -3.54
N GLY A 50 -11.99 13.90 -2.88
CA GLY A 50 -10.80 13.59 -2.08
C GLY A 50 -11.03 12.53 -1.01
N TYR A 51 -12.11 12.62 -0.22
CA TYR A 51 -12.43 11.61 0.80
C TYR A 51 -12.72 10.23 0.19
N VAL A 52 -13.46 10.21 -0.93
CA VAL A 52 -13.78 8.96 -1.64
C VAL A 52 -12.50 8.33 -2.19
N ILE A 53 -11.64 9.11 -2.84
CA ILE A 53 -10.37 8.62 -3.40
C ILE A 53 -9.52 8.00 -2.29
N VAL A 54 -9.32 8.71 -1.18
CA VAL A 54 -8.50 8.21 -0.06
C VAL A 54 -9.05 6.92 0.50
N SER A 55 -10.34 6.90 0.86
CA SER A 55 -10.96 5.71 1.48
C SER A 55 -10.91 4.50 0.56
N LEU A 56 -11.18 4.69 -0.74
CA LEU A 56 -11.08 3.62 -1.73
C LEU A 56 -9.64 3.20 -1.99
N SER A 57 -8.66 4.10 -1.96
CA SER A 57 -7.25 3.75 -2.15
C SER A 57 -6.77 2.71 -1.14
N TRP A 58 -7.10 2.85 0.15
CA TRP A 58 -6.72 1.86 1.17
C TRP A 58 -7.31 0.48 0.90
N ILE A 59 -8.57 0.43 0.49
CA ILE A 59 -9.27 -0.82 0.16
C ILE A 59 -8.67 -1.45 -1.09
N ILE A 60 -8.48 -0.67 -2.16
CA ILE A 60 -7.96 -1.15 -3.44
C ILE A 60 -6.51 -1.61 -3.28
N PHE A 61 -5.66 -0.87 -2.57
CA PHE A 61 -4.28 -1.28 -2.33
C PHE A 61 -4.21 -2.59 -1.55
N SER A 62 -5.06 -2.76 -0.54
CA SER A 62 -5.14 -4.01 0.22
C SER A 62 -5.67 -5.17 -0.61
N LEU A 63 -6.65 -4.92 -1.49
CA LEU A 63 -7.20 -5.91 -2.40
C LEU A 63 -6.12 -6.46 -3.36
N PHE A 64 -5.40 -5.58 -4.05
CA PHE A 64 -4.34 -6.02 -4.96
C PHE A 64 -3.14 -6.56 -4.18
N GLY A 65 -2.78 -5.93 -3.05
CA GLY A 65 -1.66 -6.36 -2.22
C GLY A 65 -1.80 -7.74 -1.59
N ALA A 66 -3.01 -8.26 -1.49
CA ALA A 66 -3.33 -9.60 -1.02
C ALA A 66 -3.01 -10.71 -2.03
N LEU A 67 -2.96 -10.38 -3.33
CA LEU A 67 -2.70 -11.35 -4.40
C LEU A 67 -1.44 -12.21 -4.17
N PRO A 68 -0.26 -11.66 -3.85
CA PRO A 68 0.93 -12.49 -3.66
C PRO A 68 0.80 -13.43 -2.47
N PHE A 69 0.14 -13.03 -1.37
CA PHE A 69 -0.12 -13.93 -0.24
C PHE A 69 -1.10 -15.05 -0.62
N PHE A 70 -2.21 -14.69 -1.27
CA PHE A 70 -3.24 -15.63 -1.67
C PHE A 70 -2.76 -16.67 -2.70
N ILE A 71 -1.91 -16.25 -3.65
CA ILE A 71 -1.40 -17.14 -4.70
C ILE A 71 -0.24 -18.02 -4.19
N THR A 72 0.59 -17.51 -3.27
CA THR A 72 1.74 -18.27 -2.76
C THR A 72 1.36 -19.29 -1.68
N VAL A 73 0.44 -18.92 -0.78
CA VAL A 73 0.08 -19.76 0.37
C VAL A 73 -1.22 -20.49 0.10
N ASN A 74 -1.13 -21.73 -0.40
CA ASN A 74 -2.28 -22.51 -0.85
C ASN A 74 -3.39 -22.73 0.21
N SER A 75 -3.04 -22.75 1.50
CA SER A 75 -3.99 -22.94 2.60
C SER A 75 -4.67 -21.65 3.06
N LEU A 76 -4.23 -20.49 2.57
CA LEU A 76 -4.67 -19.19 3.05
C LEU A 76 -5.98 -18.78 2.39
N SER A 77 -7.00 -18.45 3.18
CA SER A 77 -8.23 -17.92 2.62
C SER A 77 -7.99 -16.51 2.06
N PHE A 78 -8.80 -16.10 1.08
CA PHE A 78 -8.70 -14.75 0.52
C PHE A 78 -8.90 -13.67 1.60
N THR A 79 -9.81 -13.91 2.55
CA THR A 79 -10.06 -12.99 3.66
C THR A 79 -8.85 -12.84 4.58
N ASP A 80 -8.11 -13.93 4.83
CA ASP A 80 -6.90 -13.88 5.64
C ASP A 80 -5.76 -13.14 4.91
N ALA A 81 -5.61 -13.39 3.60
CA ALA A 81 -4.66 -12.65 2.76
C ALA A 81 -4.97 -11.15 2.71
N PHE A 82 -6.25 -10.80 2.59
CA PHE A 82 -6.73 -9.43 2.65
C PHE A 82 -6.48 -8.80 4.02
N PHE A 83 -6.76 -9.52 5.10
CA PHE A 83 -6.51 -9.07 6.47
C PHE A 83 -5.02 -8.78 6.69
N GLU A 84 -4.13 -9.71 6.32
CA GLU A 84 -2.69 -9.54 6.47
C GLU A 84 -2.21 -8.28 5.71
N THR A 85 -2.69 -8.09 4.49
CA THR A 85 -2.29 -6.96 3.65
C THR A 85 -2.85 -5.64 4.18
N MET A 86 -4.11 -5.62 4.61
CA MET A 86 -4.74 -4.44 5.21
C MET A 86 -4.01 -4.04 6.50
N SER A 87 -3.67 -5.02 7.35
CA SER A 87 -2.86 -4.83 8.55
C SER A 87 -1.50 -4.21 8.23
N GLY A 88 -0.86 -4.66 7.15
CA GLY A 88 0.39 -4.11 6.66
C GLY A 88 0.28 -2.65 6.21
N PHE A 89 -0.60 -2.35 5.24
CA PHE A 89 -0.76 -0.98 4.73
C PHE A 89 -1.26 0.01 5.78
N THR A 90 -2.11 -0.43 6.71
CA THR A 90 -2.55 0.44 7.81
C THR A 90 -1.51 0.56 8.92
N THR A 91 -0.38 -0.14 8.80
CA THR A 91 0.67 -0.22 9.83
C THR A 91 0.17 -0.76 11.18
N THR A 92 -0.93 -1.52 11.16
CA THR A 92 -1.50 -2.16 12.36
C THR A 92 -0.56 -3.23 12.91
N GLY A 93 0.07 -4.01 12.02
CA GLY A 93 1.06 -5.03 12.40
C GLY A 93 0.50 -6.28 13.08
N SER A 94 -0.82 -6.47 13.10
CA SER A 94 -1.42 -7.76 13.39
C SER A 94 -1.15 -8.77 12.26
N THR A 95 -1.11 -10.06 12.59
CA THR A 95 -0.88 -11.11 11.59
C THR A 95 -1.81 -12.30 11.81
N ILE A 96 -2.13 -13.00 10.72
CA ILE A 96 -2.82 -14.29 10.76
C ILE A 96 -1.84 -15.46 10.88
N PHE A 97 -0.55 -15.25 10.56
CA PHE A 97 0.43 -16.31 10.49
C PHE A 97 0.94 -16.63 11.89
N SER A 98 0.85 -17.90 12.27
CA SER A 98 1.41 -18.38 13.55
C SER A 98 2.94 -18.42 13.53
N ASP A 99 3.52 -18.81 12.40
CA ASP A 99 4.96 -18.76 12.14
C ASP A 99 5.23 -17.96 10.86
N ILE A 100 5.51 -16.67 11.05
CA ILE A 100 5.77 -15.73 9.95
C ILE A 100 7.09 -16.06 9.24
N GLU A 101 8.11 -16.48 9.98
CA GLU A 101 9.47 -16.70 9.44
C GLU A 101 9.52 -17.89 8.47
N SER A 102 8.50 -18.76 8.50
CA SER A 102 8.33 -19.85 7.53
C SER A 102 7.92 -19.38 6.12
N LEU A 103 7.52 -18.10 5.95
CA LEU A 103 7.13 -17.58 4.64
C LEU A 103 8.35 -17.39 3.73
N PRO A 104 8.18 -17.51 2.40
CA PRO A 104 9.21 -17.15 1.44
C PRO A 104 9.73 -15.72 1.65
N GLU A 105 11.04 -15.52 1.50
CA GLU A 105 11.72 -14.25 1.76
C GLU A 105 11.20 -13.09 0.90
N GLY A 106 10.82 -13.37 -0.35
CA GLY A 106 10.15 -12.41 -1.23
C GLY A 106 8.80 -11.93 -0.68
N LEU A 107 8.05 -12.81 0.01
CA LEU A 107 6.81 -12.44 0.71
C LEU A 107 7.09 -11.69 2.00
N LEU A 108 8.10 -12.09 2.78
CA LEU A 108 8.52 -11.36 3.98
C LEU A 108 8.92 -9.92 3.63
N TYR A 109 9.67 -9.75 2.54
CA TYR A 109 10.02 -8.44 2.01
C TYR A 109 8.78 -7.67 1.53
N TRP A 110 7.85 -8.31 0.84
CA TRP A 110 6.57 -7.68 0.46
C TRP A 110 5.79 -7.20 1.69
N ARG A 111 5.72 -8.01 2.75
CA ARG A 111 5.08 -7.68 4.03
C ARG A 111 5.73 -6.43 4.64
N ALA A 112 7.05 -6.40 4.76
CA ALA A 112 7.78 -5.23 5.25
C ALA A 112 7.55 -3.98 4.38
N LEU A 113 7.51 -4.15 3.05
CA LEU A 113 7.25 -3.08 2.11
C LEU A 113 5.83 -2.50 2.28
N THR A 114 4.81 -3.32 2.55
CA THR A 114 3.44 -2.83 2.78
C THR A 114 3.36 -1.94 4.02
N HIS A 115 4.07 -2.29 5.09
CA HIS A 115 4.22 -1.45 6.28
C HIS A 115 4.92 -0.13 5.97
N TRP A 116 6.02 -0.19 5.22
CA TRP A 116 6.76 1.02 4.86
C TRP A 116 5.93 1.96 3.97
N LEU A 117 5.26 1.42 2.95
CA LEU A 117 4.34 2.17 2.09
C LEU A 117 3.15 2.73 2.87
N GLY A 118 2.63 1.96 3.83
CA GLY A 118 1.58 2.38 4.73
C GLY A 118 1.96 3.58 5.58
N GLY A 119 3.14 3.52 6.22
CA GLY A 119 3.69 4.61 7.02
C GLY A 119 3.92 5.88 6.20
N MET A 120 4.47 5.76 4.99
CA MET A 120 4.59 6.89 4.08
C MET A 120 3.21 7.43 3.65
N GLY A 121 2.25 6.53 3.42
CA GLY A 121 0.88 6.86 3.03
C GLY A 121 0.17 7.72 4.07
N ILE A 122 0.25 7.37 5.36
CA ILE A 122 -0.37 8.18 6.43
C ILE A 122 0.33 9.52 6.62
N ILE A 123 1.65 9.62 6.44
CA ILE A 123 2.38 10.90 6.49
C ILE A 123 1.91 11.82 5.37
N VAL A 124 1.89 11.33 4.13
CA VAL A 124 1.44 12.12 2.96
C VAL A 124 -0.02 12.52 3.13
N LEU A 125 -0.88 11.61 3.59
CA LEU A 125 -2.28 11.90 3.86
C LEU A 125 -2.42 13.00 4.91
N SER A 126 -1.69 12.88 6.02
CA SER A 126 -1.75 13.82 7.13
C SER A 126 -1.31 15.21 6.67
N LEU A 127 -0.21 15.30 5.91
CA LEU A 127 0.30 16.57 5.39
C LEU A 127 -0.58 17.16 4.29
N ALA A 128 -1.19 16.35 3.42
CA ALA A 128 -2.02 16.84 2.33
C ALA A 128 -3.45 17.22 2.77
N ILE A 129 -4.02 16.50 3.75
CA ILE A 129 -5.44 16.58 4.09
C ILE A 129 -5.71 17.29 5.41
N LEU A 130 -4.91 17.11 6.46
CA LEU A 130 -5.17 17.78 7.76
C LEU A 130 -5.18 19.31 7.64
N PRO A 131 -4.33 19.97 6.82
CA PRO A 131 -4.43 21.41 6.61
C PRO A 131 -5.78 21.84 6.00
N LEU A 132 -6.38 21.01 5.14
CA LEU A 132 -7.67 21.29 4.49
C LEU A 132 -8.87 21.11 5.44
N LEU A 133 -8.66 20.37 6.54
CA LEU A 133 -9.64 20.11 7.61
C LEU A 133 -9.60 21.16 8.74
N GLY A 134 -8.59 22.02 8.79
CA GLY A 134 -8.47 23.07 9.81
C GLY A 134 -8.16 22.54 11.22
N ILE A 135 -7.85 21.24 11.37
CA ILE A 135 -7.53 20.58 12.63
C ILE A 135 -6.02 20.30 12.65
N GLY A 136 -5.26 21.06 13.43
CA GLY A 136 -3.94 20.68 14.00
C GLY A 136 -2.75 20.35 13.08
N GLY A 137 -2.92 20.07 11.78
CA GLY A 137 -1.83 19.63 10.89
C GLY A 137 -0.71 20.66 10.69
N MET A 138 -1.01 21.94 10.87
CA MET A 138 -0.02 23.03 10.88
C MET A 138 1.02 22.89 11.99
N GLN A 139 0.70 22.22 13.11
CA GLN A 139 1.60 22.07 14.26
C GLN A 139 2.63 20.94 14.02
N LEU A 140 2.24 19.87 13.33
CA LEU A 140 3.18 18.86 12.82
C LEU A 140 4.13 19.47 11.76
N PHE A 141 3.60 20.27 10.84
CA PHE A 141 4.40 21.03 9.87
C PHE A 141 5.39 21.99 10.56
N ALA A 142 4.98 22.68 11.63
CA ALA A 142 5.86 23.55 12.41
C ALA A 142 6.91 22.80 13.25
N ALA A 143 6.68 21.52 13.55
CA ALA A 143 7.61 20.69 14.34
C ALA A 143 8.67 19.99 13.47
N GLU A 144 8.35 19.66 12.21
CA GLU A 144 9.29 18.98 11.28
C GLU A 144 10.12 19.93 10.42
N VAL A 145 9.68 21.18 10.23
CA VAL A 145 10.47 22.19 9.52
C VAL A 145 11.29 22.96 10.55
N PRO A 146 12.64 22.99 10.47
CA PRO A 146 13.44 23.88 11.30
C PRO A 146 13.14 25.31 10.86
N GLY A 147 12.15 25.94 11.51
CA GLY A 147 11.87 27.35 11.33
C GLY A 147 13.09 28.14 11.78
N ILE A 148 13.64 28.95 10.89
CA ILE A 148 14.66 29.93 11.27
C ILE A 148 13.96 30.95 12.17
N THR A 149 14.09 30.80 13.50
CA THR A 149 13.77 31.88 14.42
C THR A 149 14.85 32.93 14.24
N LYS A 150 14.47 34.08 13.67
CA LYS A 150 15.30 35.28 13.73
C LYS A 150 15.22 35.79 15.17
N ASP A 151 16.22 35.43 15.97
CA ASP A 151 16.62 36.23 17.12
C ASP A 151 17.39 37.47 16.63
#